data_AF-A0A8T3XVS7-F1
#
_entry.id   AF-A0A8T3XVS7-F1
#
_cell.length_a   1.000
_cell.length_b   1.000
_cell.length_c   1.000
_cell.angle_alpha   90.00
_cell.angle_beta   90.00
_cell.angle_gamma   90.00
#
_symmetry.space_group_name_H-M   'P 1'
#
loop_
_entity.id
_entity.type
_entity.pdbx_description
1 polymer ?
#
loop_
_entity_poly.entity_id
_entity_poly.type
_entity_poly.pdbx_seq_one_letter_code
_entity_poly.pdbx_strand_id
1 'polypeptide(L)'
;MKISDVKVGMSNITLTAKVLEISESRDVQTKYGPRSVADAILEDDTGQISLSLWETQIKSIAVGDTINVIGAYSTQFREKLQITIPKNGKLEVVQ
;
A
#
# COMPACT_ATOMS: atom_id res chain seq x y z
N MET A 1 0.71 8.44 -11.60
CA MET A 1 1.83 7.53 -11.98
C MET A 1 1.25 6.15 -12.18
N LYS A 2 1.83 5.33 -13.05
CA LYS A 2 1.37 3.95 -13.25
C LYS A 2 2.17 2.98 -12.40
N ILE A 3 1.62 1.80 -12.11
CA ILE A 3 2.30 0.78 -11.29
C ILE A 3 3.57 0.28 -11.98
N SER A 4 3.54 0.07 -13.29
CA SER A 4 4.71 -0.44 -14.04
C SER A 4 5.92 0.50 -14.02
N ASP A 5 5.72 1.80 -13.78
CA ASP A 5 6.80 2.78 -13.62
C ASP A 5 7.44 2.76 -12.23
N VAL A 6 6.83 2.10 -11.25
CA VAL A 6 7.33 2.05 -9.87
C VAL A 6 8.57 1.16 -9.80
N LYS A 7 9.70 1.76 -9.42
CA LYS A 7 10.97 1.06 -9.18
C LYS A 7 11.31 1.09 -7.70
N VAL A 8 12.08 0.11 -7.24
CA VAL A 8 12.56 0.03 -5.84
C VAL A 8 13.31 1.31 -5.47
N GLY A 9 13.02 1.87 -4.30
CA GLY A 9 13.71 3.07 -3.78
C GLY A 9 13.14 4.40 -4.29
N MET A 10 12.01 4.38 -4.99
CA MET A 10 11.27 5.60 -5.32
C MET A 10 10.50 6.11 -4.10
N SER A 11 10.49 7.42 -3.93
CA SER A 11 9.73 8.13 -2.91
C SER A 11 8.80 9.14 -3.57
N ASN A 12 7.76 9.56 -2.85
CA ASN A 12 6.77 10.52 -3.34
C ASN A 12 5.97 10.02 -4.56
N ILE A 13 5.65 8.73 -4.54
CA ILE A 13 4.85 8.04 -5.56
C ILE A 13 3.39 8.43 -5.38
N THR A 14 2.76 8.86 -6.47
CA THR A 14 1.33 9.15 -6.52
C THR A 14 0.66 8.35 -7.63
N LEU A 15 -0.18 7.39 -7.26
CA LEU A 15 -0.90 6.52 -8.19
C LEU A 15 -2.31 6.21 -7.69
N THR A 16 -3.20 5.97 -8.64
CA THR A 16 -4.56 5.49 -8.39
C THR A 16 -4.59 4.02 -8.75
N ALA A 17 -5.16 3.18 -7.88
CA ALA A 17 -5.29 1.76 -8.14
C ALA A 17 -6.49 1.19 -7.39
N LYS A 18 -7.03 0.07 -7.89
CA LYS A 18 -8.14 -0.66 -7.28
C LYS A 18 -7.61 -1.73 -6.35
N VAL A 19 -8.23 -1.86 -5.18
CA VAL A 19 -7.94 -2.92 -4.23
C VAL A 19 -8.54 -4.23 -4.75
N LEU A 20 -7.68 -5.14 -5.15
CA LEU A 20 -8.08 -6.46 -5.64
C LEU A 20 -8.25 -7.46 -4.50
N GLU A 21 -7.36 -7.40 -3.50
CA GLU A 21 -7.39 -8.29 -2.34
C GLU A 21 -6.74 -7.61 -1.13
N ILE A 22 -7.19 -7.94 0.07
CA ILE A 22 -6.56 -7.53 1.33
C ILE A 22 -6.25 -8.80 2.11
N SER A 23 -4.97 -9.04 2.38
CA SER A 23 -4.51 -10.13 3.24
C SER A 23 -4.91 -9.91 4.69
N GLU A 24 -4.95 -10.98 5.47
CA GLU A 24 -5.26 -10.92 6.90
C GLU A 24 -4.29 -9.98 7.64
N SER A 25 -4.84 -9.14 8.52
CA SER A 25 -4.05 -8.29 9.38
C SER A 25 -3.24 -9.14 10.33
N ARG A 26 -1.91 -8.99 10.30
CA ARG A 26 -0.98 -9.64 11.22
C ARG A 26 -0.46 -8.64 12.24
N ASP A 27 -0.40 -9.03 13.50
CA ASP A 27 0.24 -8.25 14.54
C ASP A 27 1.75 -8.48 14.53
N VAL A 28 2.50 -7.44 14.20
CA VAL A 28 3.96 -7.43 14.22
C VAL A 28 4.45 -6.73 15.48
N GLN A 29 5.37 -7.37 16.18
CA GLN A 29 5.99 -6.80 17.37
C GLN A 29 7.11 -5.85 16.94
N THR A 30 6.87 -4.54 17.03
CA THR A 30 7.88 -3.52 16.73
C THR A 30 8.59 -3.06 18.00
N LYS A 31 9.73 -2.36 17.87
CA LYS A 31 10.45 -1.79 19.02
C LYS A 31 9.64 -0.77 19.84
N TYR A 32 8.52 -0.28 19.29
CA TYR A 32 7.61 0.67 19.91
C TYR A 32 6.32 0.03 20.45
N GLY A 33 6.15 -1.29 20.30
CA GLY A 33 4.95 -2.03 20.69
C GLY A 33 4.38 -2.90 19.56
N PRO A 34 3.33 -3.69 19.88
CA PRO A 34 2.60 -4.45 18.87
C PRO A 34 1.88 -3.50 17.92
N ARG A 35 2.00 -3.75 16.61
CA ARG A 35 1.28 -3.03 15.56
C ARG A 35 0.68 -4.00 14.58
N SER A 36 -0.53 -3.72 14.12
CA SER A 36 -1.17 -4.50 13.07
C SER A 36 -0.72 -4.00 11.69
N VAL A 37 -0.33 -4.92 10.82
CA VAL A 37 0.00 -4.66 9.40
C VAL A 37 -0.78 -5.63 8.52
N ALA A 38 -1.31 -5.15 7.41
CA ALA A 38 -1.92 -5.99 6.38
C ALA A 38 -1.30 -5.67 5.02
N ASP A 39 -1.28 -6.64 4.14
CA ASP A 39 -0.79 -6.47 2.77
C ASP A 39 -2.00 -6.47 1.84
N ALA A 40 -2.17 -5.42 1.03
CA ALA A 40 -3.22 -5.34 0.03
C ALA A 40 -2.63 -5.43 -1.38
N ILE A 41 -3.30 -6.16 -2.26
CA ILE A 41 -2.97 -6.19 -3.68
C ILE A 41 -3.76 -5.07 -4.36
N LEU A 42 -3.03 -4.14 -4.96
CA LEU A 42 -3.58 -3.09 -5.79
C LEU A 42 -3.36 -3.45 -7.26
N GLU A 43 -4.36 -3.20 -8.07
CA GLU A 43 -4.34 -3.39 -9.52
C GLU A 43 -4.65 -2.07 -10.23
N ASP A 44 -3.89 -1.80 -11.28
CA ASP A 44 -4.09 -0.69 -12.22
C ASP A 44 -3.99 -1.24 -13.65
N ASP A 45 -4.30 -0.41 -14.65
CA ASP A 45 -4.20 -0.75 -16.08
C ASP A 45 -2.81 -1.28 -16.52
N THR A 46 -1.78 -1.10 -15.71
CA THR A 46 -0.40 -1.52 -16.03
C THR A 46 0.11 -2.74 -15.29
N GLY A 47 -0.60 -3.21 -14.27
CA GLY A 47 -0.16 -4.34 -13.47
C GLY A 47 -0.63 -4.26 -12.03
N GLN A 48 0.04 -5.04 -11.18
CA GLN A 48 -0.33 -5.21 -9.79
C GLN A 48 0.84 -4.87 -8.86
N ILE A 49 0.55 -4.30 -7.68
CA ILE A 49 1.53 -3.99 -6.65
C ILE A 49 0.99 -4.28 -5.26
N SER A 50 1.87 -4.71 -4.35
CA SER A 50 1.51 -4.89 -2.94
C SER A 50 1.62 -3.57 -2.17
N LEU A 51 0.59 -3.20 -1.42
CA LEU A 51 0.55 -2.06 -0.51
C LEU A 51 0.53 -2.57 0.94
N SER A 52 1.50 -2.15 1.74
CA SER A 52 1.48 -2.44 3.18
C SER A 52 0.69 -1.37 3.93
N LEU A 53 -0.39 -1.81 4.57
CA LEU A 53 -1.34 -1.01 5.36
C LEU A 53 -1.06 -1.17 6.85
N TRP A 54 -1.06 -0.07 7.57
CA TRP A 54 -0.74 -0.06 9.00
C TRP A 54 -1.92 0.36 9.85
N GLU A 55 -2.15 -0.35 10.96
CA GLU A 55 -3.11 -0.03 12.02
C GLU A 55 -4.50 0.35 11.49
N THR A 56 -4.85 1.63 11.53
CA THR A 56 -6.16 2.16 11.10
C THR A 56 -6.35 2.18 9.58
N GLN A 57 -5.27 2.19 8.79
CA GLN A 57 -5.34 2.16 7.32
C GLN A 57 -5.99 0.87 6.81
N ILE A 58 -5.77 -0.25 7.52
CA ILE A 58 -6.31 -1.56 7.17
C ILE A 58 -7.84 -1.55 7.15
N LYS A 59 -8.46 -0.79 8.07
CA LYS A 59 -9.91 -0.66 8.19
C LYS A 59 -10.49 0.47 7.34
N SER A 60 -9.63 1.29 6.73
CA SER A 60 -10.04 2.45 5.95
C SER A 60 -10.32 2.11 4.48
N ILE A 61 -9.95 0.92 4.03
CA ILE A 61 -10.14 0.45 2.66
C ILE A 61 -10.81 -0.92 2.66
N ALA A 62 -11.57 -1.23 1.62
CA ALA A 62 -12.15 -2.54 1.39
C ALA A 62 -11.73 -3.12 0.04
N VAL A 63 -11.87 -4.45 -0.09
CA VAL A 63 -11.68 -5.12 -1.38
C VAL A 63 -12.73 -4.61 -2.36
N GLY A 64 -12.28 -4.17 -3.53
CA GLY A 64 -13.12 -3.57 -4.56
C GLY A 64 -13.07 -2.05 -4.60
N ASP A 65 -12.57 -1.38 -3.56
CA ASP A 65 -12.44 0.08 -3.54
C ASP A 65 -11.32 0.54 -4.47
N THR A 66 -11.52 1.70 -5.08
CA THR A 66 -10.50 2.42 -5.82
C THR A 66 -9.86 3.46 -4.90
N ILE A 67 -8.56 3.35 -4.68
CA ILE A 67 -7.81 4.24 -3.80
C ILE A 67 -6.80 5.07 -4.57
N ASN A 68 -6.65 6.32 -4.15
CA ASN A 68 -5.61 7.22 -4.60
C ASN A 68 -4.53 7.30 -3.51
N VAL A 69 -3.35 6.81 -3.85
CA VAL A 69 -2.18 6.79 -2.98
C VAL A 69 -1.31 7.96 -3.35
N ILE A 70 -1.04 8.87 -2.40
CA ILE A 70 -0.24 10.08 -2.61
C ILE A 70 0.94 10.07 -1.66
N GLY A 71 2.15 10.25 -2.20
CA GLY A 71 3.35 10.36 -1.37
C GLY A 71 3.85 9.02 -0.82
N ALA A 72 3.50 7.89 -1.45
CA ALA A 72 4.03 6.58 -1.07
C ALA A 72 5.50 6.44 -1.45
N TYR A 73 6.16 5.44 -0.86
CA TYR A 73 7.49 5.01 -1.26
C TYR A 73 7.49 3.53 -1.58
N SER A 74 8.30 3.14 -2.55
CA SER A 74 8.50 1.75 -2.92
C SER A 74 9.68 1.19 -2.12
N THR A 75 9.43 0.04 -1.52
CA THR A 75 10.43 -0.76 -0.84
C THR A 75 10.43 -2.16 -1.43
N GLN A 76 11.56 -2.84 -1.31
CA GLN A 76 11.67 -4.23 -1.74
C GLN A 76 11.72 -5.10 -0.49
N PHE A 77 10.74 -6.00 -0.37
CA PHE A 77 10.69 -6.95 0.73
C PHE A 77 10.66 -8.37 0.17
N ARG A 78 11.66 -9.18 0.52
CA ARG A 78 11.80 -10.57 0.05
C ARG A 78 11.64 -10.70 -1.47
N GLU A 79 12.39 -9.88 -2.20
CA GLU A 79 12.38 -9.81 -3.68
C GLU A 79 11.08 -9.31 -4.32
N LYS A 80 10.04 -9.02 -3.54
CA LYS A 80 8.80 -8.41 -4.03
C LYS A 80 8.82 -6.89 -3.86
N LEU A 81 8.40 -6.19 -4.92
CA LEU A 81 8.17 -4.76 -4.88
C LEU A 81 6.87 -4.51 -4.10
N GLN A 82 6.95 -3.68 -3.06
CA GLN A 82 5.79 -3.23 -2.32
C GLN A 82 5.88 -1.73 -2.08
N ILE A 83 4.73 -1.08 -1.94
CA ILE A 83 4.64 0.33 -1.57
C ILE A 83 4.15 0.46 -0.14
N THR A 84 4.61 1.51 0.52
CA THR A 84 4.17 1.85 1.87
C THR A 84 3.93 3.35 1.93
N ILE A 85 2.90 3.74 2.67
CA ILE A 85 2.52 5.13 2.84
C ILE A 85 3.22 5.66 4.09
N PRO A 86 4.12 6.66 3.98
CA PRO A 86 4.74 7.28 5.13
C PRO A 86 3.70 8.12 5.89
N LYS A 87 4.02 8.59 7.10
CA LYS A 87 3.15 9.52 7.85
C LYS A 87 2.73 10.77 7.07
N ASN A 88 3.56 11.22 6.12
CA ASN A 88 3.29 12.39 5.30
C ASN A 88 2.50 12.06 4.03
N GLY A 89 2.32 10.78 3.72
CA GLY A 89 1.51 10.36 2.57
C GLY A 89 0.02 10.46 2.89
N LYS A 90 -0.79 10.55 1.84
CA LYS A 90 -2.25 10.55 1.92
C LYS A 90 -2.78 9.34 1.18
N LEU A 91 -3.85 8.78 1.72
CA LEU A 91 -4.64 7.73 1.09
C LEU A 91 -6.07 8.22 1.04
N GLU A 92 -6.62 8.29 -0.16
CA GLU A 92 -7.99 8.75 -0.40
C GLU A 92 -8.76 7.64 -1.10
N VAL A 93 -9.88 7.22 -0.53
CA VAL A 93 -10.80 6.29 -1.19
C VAL A 93 -11.65 7.09 -2.17
N VAL A 94 -11.57 6.73 -3.45
CA VAL A 94 -12.26 7.43 -4.53
C VAL A 94 -13.64 6.84 -4.75
N GLN A 95 -13.78 5.50 -4.72
CA GLN A 95 -15.09 4.84 -4.85
C GLN A 95 -15.08 3.33 -4.63
#